data_AF-A0A536GVM5-F1
#
_entry.id   AF-A0A536GVM5-F1
#
_cell.length_a   1.000
_cell.length_b   1.000
_cell.length_c   1.000
_cell.angle_alpha   90.00
_cell.angle_beta   90.00
_cell.angle_gamma   90.00
#
_symmetry.space_group_name_H-M   'P 1'
#
loop_
_entity.id
_entity.type
_entity.pdbx_description
1 polymer ?
#
loop_
_entity_poly.entity_id
_entity_poly.type
_entity_poly.pdbx_seq_one_letter_code
_entity_poly.pdbx_strand_id
1 'polypeptide(L)' 'MQLPTYIQLEPVGQCNLRCQMCSIQFRQDGPPYGPLAFMDFEQFTRIIDQFTTLKELHLQGLGEPMMHPRFFDMVTYA' A
#
# COMPACT_ATOMS: atom_id res chain seq x y z
N MET A 1 6.22 -12.97 22.23
CA MET A 1 7.00 -12.64 21.00
C MET A 1 6.96 -11.13 20.83
N GLN A 2 8.04 -10.54 20.35
CA GLN A 2 8.10 -9.09 20.10
C GLN A 2 7.54 -8.80 18.70
N LEU A 3 6.68 -7.80 18.57
CA LEU A 3 6.15 -7.34 17.29
C LEU A 3 7.22 -6.55 16.51
N PRO A 4 7.16 -6.53 15.17
CA PRO A 4 8.10 -5.75 14.37
C PRO A 4 7.95 -4.25 14.64
N THR A 5 9.06 -3.52 14.51
CA THR A 5 9.09 -2.05 14.63
C THR A 5 9.02 -1.34 13.28
N TYR A 6 9.08 -2.10 12.18
CA TYR A 6 9.03 -1.61 10.80
C TYR A 6 8.02 -2.42 10.00
N ILE A 7 7.20 -1.75 9.21
CA ILE A 7 6.25 -2.37 8.29
C ILE A 7 6.31 -1.66 6.95
N GLN A 8 6.23 -2.45 5.87
CA GLN A 8 5.93 -1.97 4.53
C GLN A 8 4.55 -2.49 4.12
N LEU A 9 3.68 -1.59 3.67
CA LEU A 9 2.36 -1.89 3.14
C LEU A 9 2.21 -1.32 1.74
N GLU A 10 1.63 -2.11 0.84
CA GLU A 10 1.28 -1.69 -0.52
C GLU A 10 -0.22 -1.32 -0.55
N PRO A 11 -0.59 -0.03 -0.38
CA PRO A 11 -1.99 0.40 -0.39
C PRO A 11 -2.59 0.45 -1.80
N VAL A 12 -1.74 0.41 -2.84
CA VAL A 12 -2.13 0.53 -4.25
C VAL A 12 -1.35 -0.49 -5.07
N GLY A 13 -2.05 -1.34 -5.83
CA GLY A 13 -1.46 -2.36 -6.71
C GLY A 13 -1.20 -1.86 -8.14
N GLN A 14 -1.51 -0.61 -8.44
CA GLN A 14 -1.35 0.07 -9.73
C GLN A 14 -0.47 1.33 -9.62
N CYS A 15 0.13 1.74 -10.75
CA CYS A 15 0.95 2.93 -10.83
C CYS A 15 0.52 3.79 -12.04
N ASN A 16 0.66 5.11 -11.91
CA ASN A 16 0.43 6.11 -12.95
C ASN A 16 1.63 6.24 -13.91
N LEU A 17 2.77 5.65 -13.57
CA LEU A 17 3.96 5.55 -14.42
C LEU A 17 4.13 4.16 -15.03
N ARG A 18 5.02 4.07 -16.01
CA ARG A 18 5.36 2.85 -16.78
C ARG A 18 6.87 2.72 -16.95
N CYS A 19 7.58 2.75 -15.82
CA CYS A 19 9.04 2.72 -15.79
C CYS A 19 9.57 1.38 -16.35
N GLN A 20 10.59 1.43 -17.22
CA GLN A 20 11.10 0.26 -17.95
C GLN A 20 11.64 -0.87 -17.05
N MET A 21 12.15 -0.52 -15.88
CA MET A 21 12.70 -1.47 -14.90
C MET A 21 11.65 -2.06 -13.96
N CYS A 22 10.41 -1.55 -13.96
CA CYS A 22 9.43 -1.91 -12.95
C CYS A 22 8.62 -3.15 -13.35
N SER A 23 8.54 -4.14 -12.46
CA SER A 23 7.82 -5.40 -12.69
C SER A 23 6.30 -5.27 -12.65
N ILE A 24 5.76 -4.10 -12.27
CA ILE A 24 4.31 -3.87 -12.22
C ILE A 24 3.60 -4.12 -13.56
N GLN A 25 4.32 -3.98 -14.68
CA GLN A 25 3.76 -4.23 -16.01
C GLN A 25 3.44 -5.71 -16.27
N PHE A 26 4.03 -6.63 -15.49
CA PHE A 26 3.80 -8.06 -15.62
C PHE A 26 2.73 -8.60 -14.67
N ARG A 27 2.17 -7.75 -13.78
CA ARG A 27 1.06 -8.13 -12.90
C ARG A 27 -0.21 -8.38 -13.68
N GLN A 28 -1.01 -9.33 -13.21
CA GLN A 28 -2.31 -9.70 -13.79
C GLN A 28 -3.47 -9.38 -12.83
N ASP A 29 -3.17 -8.93 -11.62
CA ASP A 29 -4.07 -8.57 -10.52
C ASP A 29 -4.19 -7.05 -10.38
N GLY A 30 -4.65 -6.39 -11.44
CA GLY A 30 -4.83 -4.94 -11.49
C GLY A 30 -5.01 -4.43 -12.91
N PRO A 31 -5.30 -3.14 -13.12
CA PRO A 31 -5.48 -2.59 -14.46
C PRO A 31 -4.24 -2.79 -15.35
N PRO A 32 -4.40 -3.20 -16.62
CA PRO A 32 -5.66 -3.35 -17.36
C PRO A 32 -6.35 -4.72 -17.22
N TYR A 33 -5.77 -5.67 -16.48
CA TYR A 33 -6.21 -7.08 -16.45
C TYR A 33 -7.21 -7.42 -15.33
N GLY A 34 -7.34 -6.54 -14.34
CA GLY A 34 -8.19 -6.73 -13.17
C GLY A 34 -8.80 -5.41 -12.65
N PRO A 35 -9.55 -5.48 -11.53
CA PRO A 35 -10.15 -4.30 -10.90
C PRO A 35 -9.07 -3.35 -10.35
N LEU A 36 -9.48 -2.13 -9.98
CA LEU A 36 -8.60 -1.20 -9.27
C LEU A 36 -8.14 -1.85 -7.95
N ALA A 37 -6.82 -1.95 -7.76
CA ALA A 37 -6.22 -2.57 -6.58
C ALA A 37 -5.95 -1.49 -5.52
N PHE A 38 -7.01 -0.92 -4.95
CA PHE A 38 -6.92 -0.02 -3.80
C PHE A 38 -7.25 -0.77 -2.52
N MET A 39 -6.38 -0.66 -1.51
CA MET A 39 -6.61 -1.22 -0.19
C MET A 39 -7.80 -0.50 0.48
N ASP A 40 -8.75 -1.25 1.01
CA ASP A 40 -9.80 -0.66 1.83
C ASP A 40 -9.21 0.05 3.06
N PHE A 41 -9.71 1.24 3.37
CA PHE A 41 -9.15 2.03 4.46
C PHE A 41 -9.40 1.40 5.83
N GLU A 42 -10.56 0.76 6.05
CA GLU A 42 -10.83 0.09 7.33
C GLU A 42 -9.92 -1.13 7.50
N GLN A 43 -9.61 -1.81 6.40
CA GLN A 43 -8.61 -2.88 6.44
C GLN A 43 -7.23 -2.32 6.81
N PHE A 44 -6.83 -1.17 6.26
CA PHE A 44 -5.59 -0.50 6.64
C PHE A 44 -5.55 -0.20 8.15
N THR A 45 -6.58 0.45 8.71
CA THR A 45 -6.61 0.80 10.14
C THR A 45 -6.53 -0.45 11.03
N ARG A 46 -7.30 -1.50 10.69
CA ARG A 46 -7.26 -2.79 11.41
C ARG A 46 -5.88 -3.44 11.39
N ILE A 47 -5.11 -3.29 10.31
CA ILE A 47 -3.74 -3.81 10.23
C ILE A 47 -2.83 -2.99 11.15
N ILE A 48 -2.85 -1.66 11.04
CA ILE A 48 -1.99 -0.77 11.83
C ILE A 48 -2.20 -0.96 13.33
N ASP A 49 -3.45 -1.11 13.78
CA ASP A 49 -3.81 -1.30 15.19
C ASP A 49 -3.20 -2.56 15.83
N GLN A 50 -2.83 -3.56 15.02
CA GLN A 50 -2.20 -4.79 15.51
C GLN A 50 -0.72 -4.59 15.88
N PHE A 51 -0.08 -3.50 15.45
CA PHE A 51 1.36 -3.26 15.60
C PHE A 51 1.66 -2.11 16.58
N THR A 52 1.41 -2.36 17.86
CA THR A 52 1.59 -1.36 18.94
C THR A 52 3.03 -0.90 19.17
N THR A 53 4.03 -1.59 18.60
CA THR A 53 5.45 -1.24 18.69
C THR A 53 6.02 -0.65 17.40
N LEU A 54 5.16 -0.32 16.43
CA LEU A 54 5.58 0.25 15.15
C LEU A 54 6.29 1.59 15.36
N LYS A 55 7.40 1.78 14.66
CA LYS A 55 8.19 3.02 14.65
C LYS A 55 8.31 3.62 13.26
N GLU A 56 8.22 2.79 12.24
CA GLU A 56 8.39 3.18 10.85
C GLU A 56 7.40 2.43 9.97
N LEU A 57 6.63 3.19 9.19
CA LEU A 57 5.66 2.68 8.24
C LEU A 57 5.99 3.19 6.85
N HIS A 58 6.22 2.27 5.94
CA HIS A 58 6.38 2.57 4.52
C HIS A 58 5.11 2.20 3.77
N LEU A 59 4.38 3.22 3.32
CA LEU A 59 3.35 3.08 2.29
C LEU A 59 4.07 2.95 0.94
N GLN A 60 4.41 1.73 0.55
CA GLN A 60 5.21 1.45 -0.65
C GLN A 60 4.97 0.03 -1.16
N GLY A 61 5.05 -0.12 -2.48
CA GLY A 61 5.07 -1.40 -3.15
C GLY A 61 5.46 -1.22 -4.61
N LEU A 62 4.86 -2.03 -5.48
CA LEU A 62 4.98 -1.85 -6.94
C LEU A 62 4.10 -0.72 -7.46
N GLY A 63 2.97 -0.45 -6.80
CA GLY A 63 2.08 0.66 -7.16
C GLY A 63 2.48 2.00 -6.57
N GLU A 64 1.73 3.05 -6.91
CA GLU A 64 1.94 4.43 -6.47
C GLU A 64 0.98 4.79 -5.33
N PRO A 65 1.45 4.95 -4.08
CA PRO A 65 0.63 5.24 -2.91
C PRO A 65 -0.24 6.50 -3.05
N MET A 66 0.27 7.56 -3.69
CA MET A 66 -0.45 8.82 -3.84
C MET A 66 -1.64 8.73 -4.81
N MET A 67 -1.81 7.61 -5.53
CA MET A 67 -3.03 7.33 -6.28
C MET A 67 -4.21 6.91 -5.40
N HIS A 68 -3.97 6.53 -4.15
CA HIS A 68 -5.05 6.13 -3.25
C HIS A 68 -5.94 7.35 -2.93
N PRO A 69 -7.27 7.30 -3.14
CA PRO A 69 -8.15 8.45 -2.90
C PRO A 69 -8.15 8.93 -1.44
N ARG A 70 -7.72 8.06 -0.53
CA ARG A 70 -7.61 8.31 0.91
C ARG A 70 -6.17 8.31 1.44
N PHE A 71 -5.18 8.57 0.58
CA PHE A 71 -3.76 8.56 0.98
C PHE A 71 -3.49 9.44 2.21
N PHE A 72 -3.99 10.67 2.22
CA PHE A 72 -3.77 11.58 3.36
C PHE A 72 -4.50 11.14 4.63
N ASP A 73 -5.62 10.44 4.52
CA ASP A 73 -6.29 9.85 5.68
C ASP A 73 -5.43 8.72 6.27
N MET A 74 -4.79 7.90 5.43
CA MET A 74 -3.88 6.83 5.86
C MET A 74 -2.67 7.41 6.60
N VAL A 75 -2.08 8.49 6.08
CA VAL A 75 -0.95 9.20 6.71
C VAL A 75 -1.37 9.88 8.02
N THR A 76 -2.59 10.42 8.11
CA THR A 76 -3.08 11.06 9.33
C THR A 76 -3.42 10.04 10.42
N TYR A 77 -3.83 8.82 10.02
CA TYR A 77 -4.20 7.76 10.94
C TYR A 77 -3.01 7.08 11.61
N ALA A 78 -1.99 6.73 10.81
CA ALA A 78 -0.84 5.95 11.25
C ALA A 78 0.22 6.79 11.98
#